data_AF-A0A1Q7QS58-F1
#
_entry.id   AF-A0A1Q7QS58-F1
#
_cell.length_a   1.000
_cell.length_b   1.000
_cell.length_c   1.000
_cell.angle_alpha   90.00
_cell.angle_beta   90.00
_cell.angle_gamma   90.00
#
_symmetry.space_group_name_H-M   'P 1'
#
loop_
_entity.id
_entity.type
_entity.pdbx_description
1 polymer ?
#
loop_
_entity_poly.entity_id
_entity_poly.type
_entity_poly.pdbx_seq_one_letter_code
_entity_poly.pdbx_strand_id
1 'polypeptide(L)'
;MAELKIYLSDSLNEKFRRIAMSVHGYGRGSLSKAAEEAFAKWCSEHESRPVHRETVDQSDTTHQRTKAEVESHINPDERESSNQETRSIGEIDSTNATGSTA
;
A
#
# COMPACT_ATOMS: atom_id res chain seq x y z
N MET A 1 0.96 10.04 -37.31
CA MET A 1 1.10 9.82 -35.85
C MET A 1 1.76 8.47 -35.66
N ALA A 2 2.61 8.33 -34.63
CA ALA A 2 3.17 7.03 -34.25
C ALA A 2 2.13 6.23 -33.44
N GLU A 3 2.29 4.90 -33.39
CA GLU A 3 1.45 3.99 -32.62
C GLU A 3 2.27 3.32 -31.52
N LEU A 4 1.68 3.17 -30.34
CA LEU A 4 2.24 2.44 -29.21
C LEU A 4 1.17 1.50 -28.66
N LYS A 5 1.47 0.19 -28.65
CA LYS A 5 0.59 -0.83 -28.04
C LYS A 5 0.96 -1.04 -26.58
N ILE A 6 -0.02 -0.89 -25.69
CA ILE A 6 0.18 -0.96 -24.23
C ILE A 6 -0.81 -1.98 -23.67
N TYR A 7 -0.34 -2.81 -22.76
CA TYR A 7 -1.17 -3.71 -21.98
C TYR A 7 -1.46 -3.05 -20.63
N LEU A 8 -2.75 -2.97 -20.28
CA LEU A 8 -3.23 -2.42 -19.02
C LEU A 8 -4.04 -3.50 -18.31
N SER A 9 -4.15 -3.41 -16.99
CA SER A 9 -5.16 -4.21 -16.28
C SER A 9 -6.57 -3.78 -16.72
N ASP A 10 -7.51 -4.71 -16.71
CA ASP A 10 -8.89 -4.46 -17.16
C ASP A 10 -9.53 -3.31 -16.40
N SER A 11 -9.36 -3.27 -15.08
CA SER A 11 -9.89 -2.22 -14.21
C SER A 11 -9.34 -0.83 -14.56
N LEU A 12 -8.06 -0.73 -14.92
CA LEU A 12 -7.46 0.54 -15.32
C LEU A 12 -7.93 0.96 -16.71
N ASN A 13 -8.03 0.02 -17.65
CA ASN A 13 -8.53 0.29 -19.00
C ASN A 13 -9.99 0.80 -18.98
N GLU A 14 -10.87 0.17 -18.20
CA GLU A 14 -12.25 0.63 -18.03
C GLU A 14 -12.32 2.04 -17.42
N LYS A 15 -11.57 2.27 -16.34
CA LYS A 15 -11.53 3.57 -15.68
C LYS A 15 -11.01 4.65 -16.63
N PHE A 16 -9.94 4.37 -17.34
CA PHE A 16 -9.34 5.29 -18.30
C PHE A 16 -10.33 5.65 -19.42
N ARG A 17 -10.97 4.66 -20.04
CA ARG A 17 -11.95 4.88 -21.11
C ARG A 17 -13.11 5.75 -20.65
N ARG A 18 -13.69 5.43 -19.49
CA ARG A 18 -14.81 6.19 -18.93
C ARG A 18 -14.43 7.66 -18.70
N ILE A 19 -13.28 7.91 -18.08
CA ILE A 19 -12.82 9.27 -17.79
C ILE A 19 -12.48 10.02 -19.08
N ALA A 20 -11.70 9.41 -19.97
CA ALA A 20 -11.30 10.04 -21.23
C ALA A 20 -12.51 10.42 -22.09
N MET A 21 -13.52 9.56 -22.17
CA MET A 21 -14.76 9.86 -22.89
C MET A 21 -15.62 10.89 -22.18
N SER A 22 -15.61 10.94 -20.84
CA SER A 22 -16.29 11.97 -20.08
C SER A 22 -15.67 13.36 -20.26
N VAL A 23 -14.35 13.44 -20.43
CA VAL A 23 -13.63 14.73 -20.55
C VAL A 23 -13.59 15.23 -21.99
N HIS A 24 -13.27 14.36 -22.96
CA HIS A 24 -13.08 14.73 -24.36
C HIS A 24 -14.25 14.34 -25.28
N GLY A 25 -15.29 13.72 -24.72
CA GLY A 25 -16.46 13.25 -25.47
C GLY A 25 -16.33 11.84 -26.03
N TYR A 26 -17.42 11.38 -26.65
CA TYR A 26 -17.59 10.00 -27.12
C TYR A 26 -17.16 9.79 -28.58
N GLY A 27 -16.36 10.72 -29.12
CA GLY A 27 -15.90 10.70 -30.51
C GLY A 27 -14.64 9.88 -30.76
N ARG A 28 -14.33 9.68 -32.04
CA ARG A 28 -13.06 9.07 -32.48
C ARG A 28 -11.89 9.95 -32.02
N GLY A 29 -10.96 9.34 -31.30
CA GLY A 29 -9.71 9.99 -30.86
C GLY A 29 -9.72 10.53 -29.43
N SER A 30 -10.83 10.47 -28.69
CA SER A 30 -10.87 10.90 -27.28
C SER A 30 -9.87 10.15 -26.40
N LEU A 31 -9.75 8.83 -26.60
CA LEU A 31 -8.78 7.99 -25.90
C LEU A 31 -7.33 8.35 -26.26
N SER A 32 -7.05 8.57 -27.54
CA SER A 32 -5.72 8.95 -28.01
C SER A 32 -5.32 10.32 -27.49
N LYS A 33 -6.25 11.28 -27.43
CA LYS A 33 -6.01 12.61 -26.87
C LYS A 33 -5.70 12.56 -25.38
N ALA A 34 -6.52 11.84 -24.61
CA ALA A 34 -6.27 11.65 -23.18
C ALA A 34 -4.94 10.94 -22.91
N ALA A 35 -4.57 9.95 -23.75
CA ALA A 35 -3.32 9.22 -23.60
C ALA A 35 -2.11 10.10 -23.91
N GLU A 36 -2.18 10.90 -24.98
CA GLU A 36 -1.13 11.86 -25.33
C GLU A 36 -0.88 12.85 -24.19
N GLU A 37 -1.94 13.42 -23.60
CA GLU A 37 -1.83 14.34 -22.45
C GLU A 37 -1.23 13.66 -21.22
N ALA A 38 -1.67 12.44 -20.91
CA ALA A 38 -1.15 11.66 -19.79
C ALA A 38 0.34 11.32 -19.95
N PHE A 39 0.75 10.89 -21.14
CA PHE A 39 2.16 10.57 -21.42
C PHE A 39 3.04 11.82 -21.43
N ALA A 40 2.58 12.93 -21.99
CA ALA A 40 3.32 14.19 -21.96
C ALA A 40 3.57 14.65 -20.51
N LYS A 41 2.55 14.56 -19.66
CA LYS A 41 2.68 14.86 -18.23
C LYS A 41 3.65 13.90 -17.54
N TRP A 42 3.50 12.60 -17.75
CA TRP A 42 4.39 11.58 -17.18
C TRP A 42 5.85 11.82 -17.56
N CYS A 43 6.14 12.06 -18.84
CA CYS A 43 7.50 12.35 -19.31
C CYS A 43 8.05 13.62 -18.65
N SER A 44 7.27 14.70 -18.61
CA SER A 44 7.68 15.98 -18.00
C SER A 44 8.05 15.82 -16.51
N GLU A 45 7.32 14.97 -15.78
CA GLU A 45 7.59 14.68 -14.37
C GLU A 45 8.86 13.85 -14.13
N HIS A 46 9.35 13.13 -15.15
CA HIS A 46 10.43 12.14 -15.02
C HIS A 46 11.69 12.49 -15.82
N GLU A 47 11.65 13.43 -16.76
CA GLU A 47 12.78 13.84 -17.60
C GLU A 47 13.93 14.49 -16.80
N SER A 48 13.61 15.11 -15.65
CA SER A 48 14.58 15.77 -14.78
C SER A 48 15.06 14.90 -13.61
N ARG A 49 14.60 13.64 -13.50
CA ARG A 49 15.17 12.68 -12.55
C ARG A 49 16.35 11.99 -13.24
N PRO A 50 17.62 12.30 -12.89
CA PRO A 50 18.73 11.50 -13.38
C PRO A 50 18.47 10.07 -12.95
N VAL A 51 18.31 9.18 -13.93
CA VAL A 51 18.15 7.75 -13.73
C VAL A 51 19.45 7.26 -13.09
N HIS A 52 19.49 7.21 -11.76
CA HIS A 52 20.53 6.48 -11.05
C HIS A 52 20.30 5.01 -11.40
N ARG A 53 21.01 4.54 -12.43
CA ARG A 53 21.12 3.12 -12.75
C ARG A 53 21.91 2.46 -11.62
N GLU A 54 21.24 2.17 -10.52
CA GLU A 54 21.79 1.26 -9.52
C GLU A 54 21.54 -0.17 -10.00
N THR A 55 22.43 -0.60 -10.89
CA THR A 55 22.76 -2.02 -11.04
C THR A 55 23.79 -2.37 -9.97
N VAL A 56 23.37 -2.67 -8.74
CA VAL A 56 24.18 -3.37 -7.74
C VAL A 56 23.21 -4.17 -6.87
N ASP A 57 22.98 -5.44 -7.20
CA ASP A 57 23.67 -6.62 -6.67
C ASP A 57 23.09 -7.08 -5.33
N GLN A 58 22.67 -8.34 -5.31
CA GLN A 58 22.15 -9.00 -4.11
C GLN A 58 23.33 -9.19 -3.15
N SER A 59 23.26 -8.56 -1.99
CA SER A 59 24.07 -8.95 -0.84
C SER A 59 23.20 -8.84 0.39
N ASP A 60 22.89 -10.00 0.92
CA ASP A 60 22.48 -10.35 2.26
C ASP A 60 22.95 -9.38 3.38
N THR A 61 22.31 -9.48 4.55
CA THR A 61 22.83 -9.07 5.89
C THR A 61 22.18 -7.82 6.53
N THR A 62 21.18 -8.14 7.37
CA THR A 62 21.13 -7.79 8.80
C THR A 62 20.40 -6.53 9.27
N HIS A 63 19.35 -6.82 10.06
CA HIS A 63 18.74 -6.07 11.14
C HIS A 63 19.55 -4.91 11.75
N GLN A 64 18.96 -3.71 11.73
CA GLN A 64 19.13 -2.71 12.81
C GLN A 64 17.74 -2.07 13.02
N ARG A 65 16.95 -2.52 14.00
CA ARG A 65 17.02 -2.20 15.43
C ARG A 65 17.07 -0.69 15.68
N THR A 66 15.92 -0.19 16.11
CA THR A 66 15.63 1.15 16.60
C THR A 66 16.64 1.59 17.66
N LYS A 67 17.28 2.74 17.43
CA LYS A 67 18.13 3.43 18.39
C LYS A 67 17.44 4.73 18.82
N ALA A 68 16.75 4.67 19.96
CA ALA A 68 16.51 5.84 20.79
C ALA A 68 16.97 5.44 22.20
N GLU A 69 18.22 5.77 22.49
CA GLU A 69 18.80 5.78 23.83
C GLU A 69 18.05 6.82 24.66
N VAL A 70 17.42 6.39 25.75
CA VAL A 70 17.30 7.22 26.96
C VAL A 70 17.86 6.38 28.09
N GLU A 71 19.05 6.79 28.51
CA GLU A 71 19.72 6.32 29.71
C GLU A 71 18.82 6.55 30.93
N SER A 72 18.58 5.51 31.71
CA SER A 72 18.44 5.69 33.15
C SER A 72 19.03 4.48 33.85
N HIS A 73 20.13 4.74 34.55
CA HIS A 73 20.85 3.81 35.38
C HIS A 73 19.96 3.39 36.55
N ILE A 74 19.63 2.09 36.64
CA ILE A 74 19.05 1.49 37.84
C ILE A 74 19.88 0.24 38.19
N ASN A 75 20.29 0.20 39.45
CA ASN A 75 21.28 -0.67 40.08
C ASN A 75 20.85 -2.16 40.10
N PRO A 76 21.77 -3.15 40.02
CA PRO A 76 21.41 -4.56 39.89
C PRO A 76 21.26 -5.32 41.24
N ASP A 77 21.03 -4.64 42.36
CA ASP A 77 21.09 -5.24 43.71
C ASP A 77 19.75 -5.35 44.48
N GLU A 78 18.62 -5.48 43.78
CA GLU A 78 17.35 -5.81 44.44
C GLU A 78 16.77 -7.12 43.88
N ARG A 79 17.36 -8.24 44.33
CA ARG A 79 16.67 -9.53 44.44
C ARG A 79 15.79 -9.48 45.69
N GLU A 80 14.47 -9.48 45.55
CA GLU A 80 13.55 -10.40 46.21
C GLU A 80 12.07 -10.03 46.00
N SER A 81 11.29 -11.06 45.68
CA SER A 81 9.96 -11.34 46.25
C SER A 81 8.91 -10.22 46.27
N SER A 82 7.93 -10.29 45.37
CA SER A 82 6.54 -10.34 45.84
C SER A 82 5.58 -10.98 44.83
N ASN A 83 4.80 -11.91 45.37
CA ASN A 83 3.80 -12.74 44.71
C ASN A 83 2.45 -12.01 44.52
N GLN A 84 1.54 -12.73 43.83
CA GLN A 84 0.07 -12.74 43.97
C GLN A 84 -0.74 -11.76 43.10
N GLU A 85 -1.46 -12.36 42.12
CA GLU A 85 -2.94 -12.53 42.09
C GLU A 85 -3.64 -11.24 41.63
N THR A 86 -4.41 -11.24 40.54
CA THR A 86 -5.74 -11.87 40.53
C THR A 86 -6.11 -12.52 39.19
N ARG A 87 -6.67 -13.73 39.31
CA ARG A 87 -7.66 -14.38 38.42
C ARG A 87 -8.80 -13.38 38.10
N SER A 88 -9.67 -13.46 37.10
CA SER A 88 -10.31 -14.58 36.38
C SER A 88 -11.39 -13.99 35.46
N ILE A 89 -11.82 -14.76 34.43
CA ILE A 89 -13.23 -14.91 33.95
C ILE A 89 -13.86 -13.73 33.17
N GLY A 90 -14.49 -13.93 32.00
CA GLY A 90 -14.82 -15.16 31.29
C GLY A 90 -15.51 -14.94 29.94
N GLU A 91 -15.53 -16.02 29.15
CA GLU A 91 -16.41 -16.27 28.02
C GLU A 91 -17.89 -16.17 28.42
N ILE A 92 -18.73 -15.63 27.54
CA ILE A 92 -20.03 -16.22 27.24
C ILE A 92 -20.27 -16.18 25.72
N ASP A 93 -20.27 -17.37 25.13
CA ASP A 93 -20.94 -17.71 23.89
C ASP A 93 -22.45 -17.85 24.16
N SER A 94 -23.31 -17.44 23.22
CA SER A 94 -24.71 -17.89 23.15
C SER A 94 -25.33 -17.53 21.80
N THR A 95 -25.32 -18.54 20.94
CA THR A 95 -26.21 -18.79 19.82
C THR A 95 -27.70 -18.67 20.20
N ASN A 96 -28.53 -18.08 19.34
CA ASN A 96 -29.97 -18.36 19.33
C ASN A 96 -30.39 -18.83 17.94
N ALA A 97 -31.06 -19.97 17.91
CA ALA A 97 -31.51 -20.69 16.72
C ALA A 97 -33.06 -20.71 16.63
N THR A 98 -33.55 -20.74 15.38
CA THR A 98 -34.72 -21.49 14.87
C THR A 98 -36.16 -20.98 15.03
N GLY A 99 -36.88 -21.02 13.89
CA GLY A 99 -38.34 -21.23 13.77
C GLY A 99 -38.97 -20.35 12.68
N SER A 100 -39.10 -20.78 11.42
CA SER A 100 -40.14 -21.64 10.83
C SER A 100 -41.59 -21.17 11.09
N THR A 101 -42.32 -20.77 10.04
CA THR A 101 -43.79 -20.84 10.02
C THR A 101 -44.36 -20.82 8.58
N ALA A 102 -45.13 -21.88 8.29
CA ALA A 102 -46.27 -22.06 7.38
C ALA A 102 -46.18 -21.66 5.90
#